data_AF-A0A3M2DKU5-F1
#
_entry.id   AF-A0A3M2DKU5-F1
#
_cell.length_a   1.000
_cell.length_b   1.000
_cell.length_c   1.000
_cell.angle_alpha   90.00
_cell.angle_beta   90.00
_cell.angle_gamma   90.00
#
_symmetry.space_group_name_H-M   'P 1'
#
loop_
_entity.id
_entity.type
_entity.pdbx_description
1 polymer ?
#
loop_
_entity_poly.entity_id
_entity_poly.type
_entity_poly.pdbx_seq_one_letter_code
_entity_poly.pdbx_strand_id
1 'polypeptide(L)'
;MPLAKAGAICKGSSGLAMVVLQSPALRTASAGRALLAAFAAAQRRIRSAVGRQKSRLVSQNRYALCKLYYLQRGSTMTQAGQTNEDEQKVEYLNTLKSHLDKELEQIGAHAQWYHGQAAKSKTRYYLIRFPIILLSFALPFLLMLEVGKQGLSPFTVAASLVSLLVAALSTIDTFFGYGKTWLEERAAELALYRLKREYRTQRIGIDAPHSVDEAIETAESLIDSLRNEYEQIVAGTIEAFIVRAERAESEKPDLRLVG
;
A
#
# COMPACT_ATOMS: atom_id res chain seq x y z
N MET A 1 -9.33 49.76 -18.32
CA MET A 1 -9.94 48.97 -17.23
C MET A 1 -9.13 47.70 -17.02
N PRO A 2 -8.24 47.63 -16.02
CA PRO A 2 -7.53 46.41 -15.68
C PRO A 2 -7.99 45.86 -14.32
N LEU A 3 -8.41 44.60 -14.27
CA LEU A 3 -8.61 43.89 -13.01
C LEU A 3 -7.25 43.41 -12.49
N ALA A 4 -6.92 43.90 -11.29
CA ALA A 4 -5.72 43.59 -10.56
C ALA A 4 -5.84 42.26 -9.80
N LYS A 5 -4.67 41.62 -9.64
CA LYS A 5 -4.21 40.69 -8.59
C LYS A 5 -5.23 40.22 -7.54
N ALA A 6 -5.34 38.89 -7.42
CA ALA A 6 -5.54 38.23 -6.13
C ALA A 6 -4.46 37.14 -5.97
N GLY A 7 -3.50 37.41 -5.09
CA GLY A 7 -2.54 36.45 -4.56
C GLY A 7 -2.69 36.38 -3.03
N ALA A 8 -2.25 35.25 -2.47
CA ALA A 8 -2.29 34.83 -1.07
C ALA A 8 -3.69 34.38 -0.59
N ILE A 9 -3.89 33.35 0.24
CA ILE A 9 -3.16 32.96 1.46
C ILE A 9 -3.38 31.45 1.71
N CYS A 10 -2.31 30.64 1.77
CA CYS A 10 -2.33 29.31 2.40
C CYS A 10 -1.10 29.19 3.31
N LYS A 11 -1.12 29.93 4.43
CA LYS A 11 -0.30 29.68 5.62
C LYS A 11 -1.27 29.65 6.80
N GLY A 12 -1.56 28.47 7.34
CA GLY A 12 -2.49 28.38 8.45
C GLY A 12 -2.96 26.97 8.84
N SER A 13 -2.05 26.03 9.07
CA SER A 13 -2.40 24.74 9.71
C SER A 13 -1.50 24.36 10.89
N SER A 14 -0.45 25.14 11.18
CA SER A 14 0.45 24.91 12.32
C SER A 14 -0.05 25.51 13.65
N GLY A 15 -1.08 26.36 13.63
CA GLY A 15 -1.58 27.06 14.83
C GLY A 15 -2.55 26.25 15.69
N LEU A 16 -3.28 25.29 15.12
CA LEU A 16 -4.34 24.56 15.85
C LEU A 16 -3.80 23.47 16.78
N ALA A 17 -2.62 22.93 16.51
CA ALA A 17 -1.98 21.95 17.41
C ALA A 17 -1.45 22.59 18.70
N MET A 18 -1.12 23.89 18.68
CA MET A 18 -0.53 24.58 19.83
C MET A 18 -1.58 25.04 20.85
N VAL A 19 -2.79 25.37 20.40
CA VAL A 19 -3.88 25.87 21.27
C VAL A 19 -4.49 24.76 22.15
N VAL A 20 -4.46 23.49 21.70
CA VAL A 20 -5.02 22.37 22.47
C VAL A 20 -4.09 21.93 23.63
N LEU A 21 -2.81 22.30 23.61
CA LEU A 21 -1.82 21.89 24.62
C LEU A 21 -1.64 22.85 25.82
N GLN A 22 -2.23 24.05 25.77
CA GLN A 22 -2.09 25.05 26.84
C GLN A 22 -3.29 25.16 27.78
N SER A 23 -4.37 24.40 27.58
CA SER A 23 -5.54 24.49 28.45
C SER A 23 -5.32 23.71 29.77
N PRO A 24 -5.25 24.37 30.94
CA PRO A 24 -5.00 23.71 32.23
C PRO A 24 -6.13 22.74 32.63
N ALA A 25 -7.32 22.88 32.05
CA ALA A 25 -8.47 22.01 32.27
C ALA A 25 -8.26 20.55 31.79
N LEU A 26 -7.35 20.32 30.83
CA LEU A 26 -7.05 18.98 30.31
C LEU A 26 -5.90 18.27 31.06
N ARG A 27 -5.19 18.96 31.97
CA ARG A 27 -4.09 18.36 32.77
C ARG A 27 -4.58 17.63 34.03
N THR A 28 -5.77 17.94 34.50
CA THR A 28 -6.35 17.38 35.74
C THR A 28 -7.37 16.27 35.50
N ALA A 29 -7.89 16.12 34.28
CA ALA A 29 -8.81 15.04 33.94
C ALA A 29 -8.05 13.73 33.67
N SER A 30 -8.31 12.70 34.47
CA SER A 30 -7.81 11.32 34.30
C SER A 30 -7.99 10.79 32.87
N ALA A 31 -9.05 11.25 32.18
CA ALA A 31 -9.34 10.93 30.78
C ALA A 31 -8.25 11.42 29.78
N GLY A 32 -7.64 12.59 30.02
CA GLY A 32 -6.59 13.13 29.15
C GLY A 32 -5.29 12.34 29.20
N ARG A 33 -4.92 11.86 30.40
CA ARG A 33 -3.74 10.99 30.59
C ARG A 33 -3.95 9.60 29.99
N ALA A 34 -5.15 9.06 30.08
CA ALA A 34 -5.50 7.77 29.47
C ALA A 34 -5.41 7.82 27.93
N LEU A 35 -5.88 8.91 27.31
CA LEU A 35 -5.78 9.14 25.86
C LEU A 35 -4.33 9.26 25.39
N LEU A 36 -3.50 10.01 26.10
CA LEU A 36 -2.06 10.14 25.79
C LEU A 36 -1.31 8.80 25.95
N ALA A 37 -1.61 8.03 26.99
CA ALA A 37 -1.03 6.71 27.20
C ALA A 37 -1.45 5.71 26.10
N ALA A 38 -2.72 5.70 25.70
CA ALA A 38 -3.23 4.87 24.62
C ALA A 38 -2.57 5.22 23.27
N PHE A 39 -2.40 6.52 23.00
CA PHE A 39 -1.73 7.00 21.79
C PHE A 39 -0.25 6.61 21.75
N ALA A 40 0.48 6.77 22.86
CA ALA A 40 1.88 6.36 22.96
C ALA A 40 2.06 4.83 22.83
N ALA A 41 1.14 4.03 23.37
CA ALA A 41 1.13 2.58 23.22
C ALA A 41 0.85 2.15 21.77
N ALA A 42 -0.08 2.83 21.09
CA ALA A 42 -0.37 2.60 19.67
C ALA A 42 0.85 2.90 18.79
N GLN A 43 1.54 4.02 19.02
CA GLN A 43 2.75 4.37 18.27
C GLN A 43 3.88 3.34 18.43
N ARG A 44 4.10 2.80 19.63
CA ARG A 44 5.12 1.75 19.84
C ARG A 44 4.79 0.45 19.10
N ARG A 45 3.52 0.03 19.11
CA ARG A 45 3.08 -1.18 18.38
C ARG A 45 3.27 -1.04 16.88
N ILE A 46 2.94 0.13 16.31
CA ILE A 46 3.12 0.43 14.89
C ILE A 46 4.61 0.39 14.51
N ARG A 47 5.48 1.02 15.31
CA ARG A 47 6.94 1.02 15.06
C ARG A 47 7.53 -0.40 15.05
N SER A 48 7.05 -1.28 15.94
CA SER A 48 7.48 -2.69 16.00
C SER A 48 6.96 -3.56 14.85
N ALA A 49 5.86 -3.16 14.21
CA ALA A 49 5.28 -3.88 13.07
C ALA A 49 6.00 -3.52 11.77
N VAL A 50 6.33 -2.24 11.58
CA VAL A 50 7.06 -1.75 10.39
C VAL A 50 8.48 -2.33 10.33
N GLY A 51 9.18 -2.40 11.47
CA GLY A 51 10.52 -3.02 11.54
C GLY A 51 10.52 -4.52 11.18
N ARG A 52 9.45 -5.25 11.52
CA ARG A 52 9.29 -6.68 11.19
C ARG A 52 8.87 -6.94 9.74
N GLN A 53 8.25 -5.97 9.07
CA GLN A 53 7.89 -6.08 7.65
C GLN A 53 9.10 -5.80 6.74
N LYS A 54 9.93 -4.82 7.09
CA LYS A 54 11.13 -4.45 6.31
C LYS A 54 12.15 -5.59 6.25
N SER A 55 12.32 -6.36 7.33
CA SER A 55 13.23 -7.51 7.36
C SER A 55 12.75 -8.72 6.54
N ARG A 56 11.44 -8.94 6.43
CA ARG A 56 10.88 -10.06 5.64
C ARG A 56 10.91 -9.82 4.13
N LEU A 57 10.69 -8.58 3.70
CA LEU A 57 10.79 -8.19 2.28
C LEU A 57 12.24 -8.27 1.78
N VAL A 58 13.21 -7.87 2.61
CA VAL A 58 14.64 -7.97 2.28
C VAL A 58 15.11 -9.43 2.23
N SER A 59 14.55 -10.33 3.06
CA SER A 59 14.90 -11.76 2.99
C SER A 59 14.29 -12.46 1.78
N GLN A 60 13.06 -12.14 1.38
CA GLN A 60 12.43 -12.78 0.21
C GLN A 60 13.11 -12.39 -1.12
N ASN A 61 13.54 -11.13 -1.29
CA ASN A 61 14.25 -10.71 -2.51
C ASN A 61 15.66 -11.32 -2.65
N ARG A 62 16.33 -11.70 -1.54
CA ARG A 62 17.63 -12.37 -1.60
C ARG A 62 17.56 -13.81 -2.12
N TYR A 63 16.44 -14.50 -1.89
CA TYR A 63 16.24 -15.86 -2.40
C TYR A 63 15.97 -15.88 -3.92
N ALA A 64 15.30 -14.87 -4.47
CA ALA A 64 15.08 -14.73 -5.90
C ALA A 64 16.41 -14.50 -6.66
N LEU A 65 17.28 -13.64 -6.14
CA LEU A 65 18.58 -13.33 -6.74
C LEU A 65 19.57 -14.51 -6.69
N CYS A 66 19.60 -15.31 -5.61
CA CYS A 66 20.48 -16.48 -5.54
C CYS A 66 20.07 -17.61 -6.51
N LYS A 67 18.79 -17.70 -6.90
CA LYS A 67 18.31 -18.74 -7.83
C LYS A 67 18.68 -18.44 -9.29
N LEU A 68 18.80 -17.16 -9.66
CA LEU A 68 19.26 -16.72 -10.98
C LEU A 68 20.73 -17.09 -11.25
N TYR A 69 21.57 -17.09 -10.22
CA TYR A 69 23.00 -17.41 -10.36
C TYR A 69 23.29 -18.89 -10.70
N TYR A 70 22.38 -19.81 -10.33
CA TYR A 70 22.54 -21.24 -10.63
C TYR A 70 22.08 -21.64 -12.03
N LEU A 71 21.18 -20.87 -12.65
CA LEU A 71 20.63 -21.18 -13.98
C LEU A 71 21.56 -20.76 -15.13
N GLN A 72 22.33 -19.70 -14.94
CA GLN A 72 23.31 -19.23 -15.94
C GLN A 72 24.52 -20.18 -16.09
N ARG A 73 24.69 -21.15 -15.18
CA ARG A 73 25.81 -22.10 -15.17
C ARG A 73 25.50 -23.45 -15.85
N GLY A 74 24.27 -23.66 -16.34
CA GLY A 74 23.87 -24.90 -17.02
C GLY A 74 24.21 -24.98 -18.51
N SER A 75 24.73 -23.90 -19.12
CA SER A 75 24.86 -23.75 -20.59
C SER A 75 26.21 -24.26 -21.17
N THR A 76 26.80 -25.30 -20.60
CA THR A 76 28.02 -25.90 -21.18
C THR A 76 27.95 -27.43 -21.17
N MET A 77 27.25 -28.03 -22.14
CA MET A 77 27.51 -29.40 -22.56
C MET A 77 27.33 -29.57 -24.07
N THR A 78 28.26 -30.34 -24.64
CA THR A 78 28.69 -30.44 -26.03
C THR A 78 27.88 -31.40 -26.91
N GLN A 79 27.99 -31.15 -28.22
CA GLN A 79 27.38 -31.80 -29.39
C GLN A 79 27.57 -33.33 -29.51
N ALA A 80 26.47 -34.05 -29.82
CA ALA A 80 26.46 -35.23 -30.70
C ALA A 80 25.02 -35.63 -31.12
N GLY A 81 24.73 -35.53 -32.42
CA GLY A 81 23.63 -36.24 -33.12
C GLY A 81 22.34 -35.45 -33.34
N GLN A 82 21.96 -35.18 -34.60
CA GLN A 82 20.73 -34.44 -34.95
C GLN A 82 19.42 -35.13 -34.53
N THR A 83 19.40 -36.44 -34.29
CA THR A 83 18.24 -37.11 -33.68
C THR A 83 18.15 -36.87 -32.16
N ASN A 84 19.27 -36.49 -31.54
CA ASN A 84 19.36 -36.03 -30.16
C ASN A 84 18.97 -34.55 -30.05
N GLU A 85 19.11 -33.78 -31.13
CA GLU A 85 18.81 -32.34 -31.15
C GLU A 85 17.31 -32.06 -30.98
N ASP A 86 16.44 -32.76 -31.70
CA ASP A 86 14.98 -32.59 -31.55
C ASP A 86 14.51 -33.07 -30.16
N GLU A 87 15.09 -34.15 -29.63
CA GLU A 87 14.80 -34.64 -28.28
C GLU A 87 15.27 -33.64 -27.21
N GLN A 88 16.46 -33.07 -27.37
CA GLN A 88 16.99 -32.00 -26.50
C GLN A 88 16.14 -30.73 -26.56
N LYS A 89 15.67 -30.33 -27.75
CA LYS A 89 14.79 -29.15 -27.91
C LYS A 89 13.45 -29.36 -27.22
N VAL A 90 12.87 -30.57 -27.31
CA VAL A 90 11.64 -30.92 -26.59
C VAL A 90 11.85 -30.94 -25.09
N GLU A 91 12.97 -31.50 -24.59
CA GLU A 91 13.33 -31.47 -23.17
C GLU A 91 13.53 -30.02 -22.67
N TYR A 92 14.18 -29.19 -23.47
CA TYR A 92 14.38 -27.76 -23.18
C TYR A 92 13.04 -27.02 -23.11
N LEU A 93 12.16 -27.23 -24.09
CA LEU A 93 10.82 -26.64 -24.10
C LEU A 93 10.00 -27.06 -22.87
N ASN A 94 10.09 -28.33 -22.45
CA ASN A 94 9.43 -28.79 -21.22
C ASN A 94 9.99 -28.12 -19.97
N THR A 95 11.31 -27.88 -19.94
CA THR A 95 11.96 -27.12 -18.87
C THR A 95 11.49 -25.67 -18.84
N LEU A 96 11.37 -25.01 -19.99
CA LEU A 96 10.82 -23.65 -20.13
C LEU A 96 9.36 -23.58 -19.67
N LYS A 97 8.50 -24.53 -20.09
CA LYS A 97 7.11 -24.62 -19.63
C LYS A 97 7.02 -24.77 -18.11
N SER A 98 7.86 -25.62 -17.52
CA SER A 98 7.94 -25.78 -16.05
C SER A 98 8.39 -24.49 -15.36
N HIS A 99 9.32 -23.73 -15.97
CA HIS A 99 9.78 -22.47 -15.44
C HIS A 99 8.67 -21.41 -15.47
N LEU A 100 7.97 -21.27 -16.60
CA LEU A 100 6.84 -20.36 -16.76
C LEU A 100 5.73 -20.66 -15.75
N ASP A 101 5.43 -21.93 -15.50
CA ASP A 101 4.43 -22.33 -14.51
C ASP A 101 4.81 -21.92 -13.08
N LYS A 102 6.09 -22.09 -12.72
CA LYS A 102 6.61 -21.64 -11.42
C LYS A 102 6.54 -20.13 -11.27
N GLU A 103 6.80 -19.36 -12.33
CA GLU A 103 6.69 -17.90 -12.31
C GLU A 103 5.22 -17.46 -12.18
N LEU A 104 4.30 -18.07 -12.92
CA LEU A 104 2.86 -17.80 -12.80
C LEU A 104 2.28 -18.15 -11.42
N GLU A 105 2.80 -19.19 -10.77
CA GLU A 105 2.47 -19.53 -9.39
C GLU A 105 2.95 -18.45 -8.42
N GLN A 106 4.20 -17.99 -8.56
CA GLN A 106 4.77 -16.90 -7.75
C GLN A 106 3.98 -15.59 -7.90
N ILE A 107 3.66 -15.18 -9.13
CA ILE A 107 2.79 -14.00 -9.40
C ILE A 107 1.44 -14.18 -8.70
N GLY A 108 0.86 -15.39 -8.77
CA GLY A 108 -0.38 -15.72 -8.08
C GLY A 108 -0.30 -15.57 -6.57
N ALA A 109 0.78 -16.05 -5.95
CA ALA A 109 1.02 -15.92 -4.52
C ALA A 109 1.19 -14.44 -4.11
N HIS A 110 1.90 -13.64 -4.91
CA HIS A 110 2.01 -12.20 -4.67
C HIS A 110 0.68 -11.46 -4.82
N ALA A 111 -0.12 -11.79 -5.83
CA ALA A 111 -1.46 -11.22 -5.99
C ALA A 111 -2.34 -11.53 -4.77
N GLN A 112 -2.31 -12.76 -4.25
CA GLN A 112 -3.02 -13.13 -3.02
C GLN A 112 -2.49 -12.40 -1.78
N TRP A 113 -1.17 -12.19 -1.70
CA TRP A 113 -0.59 -11.41 -0.63
C TRP A 113 -1.10 -9.96 -0.66
N TYR A 114 -1.09 -9.30 -1.82
CA TYR A 114 -1.65 -7.96 -2.00
C TYR A 114 -3.14 -7.91 -1.68
N HIS A 115 -3.91 -8.92 -2.09
CA HIS A 115 -5.32 -9.05 -1.70
C HIS A 115 -5.50 -9.02 -0.18
N GLY A 116 -4.69 -9.80 0.55
CA GLY A 116 -4.72 -9.85 2.01
C GLY A 116 -4.33 -8.53 2.68
N GLN A 117 -3.40 -7.77 2.09
CA GLN A 117 -3.04 -6.44 2.59
C GLN A 117 -4.14 -5.42 2.29
N ALA A 118 -4.64 -5.39 1.04
CA ALA A 118 -5.71 -4.52 0.62
C ALA A 118 -6.95 -4.70 1.51
N ALA A 119 -7.29 -5.93 1.88
CA ALA A 119 -8.39 -6.22 2.81
C ALA A 119 -8.16 -5.61 4.20
N LYS A 120 -6.93 -5.71 4.75
CA LYS A 120 -6.58 -5.11 6.04
C LYS A 120 -6.64 -3.58 5.98
N SER A 121 -6.09 -2.99 4.92
CA SER A 121 -6.09 -1.55 4.68
C SER A 121 -7.52 -1.02 4.50
N LYS A 122 -8.36 -1.74 3.75
CA LYS A 122 -9.79 -1.47 3.58
C LYS A 122 -10.51 -1.43 4.92
N THR A 123 -10.33 -2.46 5.76
CA THR A 123 -10.98 -2.51 7.07
C THR A 123 -10.58 -1.33 7.95
N ARG A 124 -9.29 -0.97 7.98
CA ARG A 124 -8.80 0.20 8.74
C ARG A 124 -9.37 1.51 8.22
N TYR A 125 -9.42 1.67 6.89
CA TYR A 125 -10.01 2.82 6.24
C TYR A 125 -11.48 3.00 6.64
N TYR A 126 -12.31 1.96 6.50
CA TYR A 126 -13.72 2.04 6.87
C TYR A 126 -13.96 2.19 8.37
N LEU A 127 -13.11 1.60 9.21
CA LEU A 127 -13.19 1.74 10.66
C LEU A 127 -13.04 3.19 11.11
N ILE A 128 -12.25 4.00 10.40
CA ILE A 128 -12.07 5.43 10.70
C ILE A 128 -13.09 6.28 9.94
N ARG A 129 -13.35 5.98 8.67
CA ARG A 129 -14.21 6.79 7.81
C ARG A 129 -15.68 6.72 8.19
N PHE A 130 -16.17 5.54 8.60
CA PHE A 130 -17.57 5.35 8.92
C PHE A 130 -18.02 6.18 10.15
N PRO A 131 -17.29 6.18 11.29
CA PRO A 131 -17.58 7.10 12.39
C PRO A 131 -17.52 8.57 11.99
N ILE A 132 -16.54 8.99 11.17
CA ILE A 132 -16.47 10.38 10.69
C ILE A 132 -17.76 10.77 9.97
N ILE A 133 -18.26 9.93 9.05
CA ILE A 133 -19.48 10.20 8.29
C ILE A 133 -20.69 10.29 9.24
N LEU A 134 -20.84 9.33 10.16
CA LEU A 134 -21.95 9.31 11.10
C LEU A 134 -21.95 10.53 12.04
N LEU A 135 -20.79 10.87 12.60
CA LEU A 135 -20.63 12.03 13.49
C LEU A 135 -20.85 13.35 12.76
N SER A 136 -20.35 13.46 11.52
CA SER A 136 -20.57 14.63 10.67
C SER A 136 -22.04 14.80 10.33
N PHE A 137 -22.77 13.70 10.12
CA PHE A 137 -24.21 13.73 9.91
C PHE A 137 -24.98 14.06 11.18
N ALA A 138 -24.53 13.63 12.36
CA ALA A 138 -25.18 13.90 13.65
C ALA A 138 -25.06 15.36 14.10
N LEU A 139 -23.99 16.06 13.70
CA LEU A 139 -23.72 17.46 14.04
C LEU A 139 -24.90 18.43 13.75
N PRO A 140 -25.46 18.49 12.53
CA PRO A 140 -26.61 19.36 12.27
C PRO A 140 -27.84 19.02 13.11
N PHE A 141 -28.08 17.74 13.45
CA PHE A 141 -29.19 17.38 14.34
C PHE A 141 -28.96 17.87 15.77
N LEU A 142 -27.74 17.76 16.29
CA LEU A 142 -27.39 18.27 17.62
C LEU A 142 -27.59 19.79 17.70
N LEU A 143 -27.19 20.52 16.65
CA LEU A 143 -27.37 21.96 16.57
C LEU A 143 -28.85 22.36 16.39
N MET A 144 -29.64 21.57 15.66
CA MET A 144 -31.08 21.83 15.48
C MET A 144 -31.87 21.71 16.79
N LEU A 145 -31.49 20.77 17.67
CA LEU A 145 -32.10 20.60 19.00
C LEU A 145 -31.81 21.76 19.97
N GLU A 146 -30.91 22.66 19.59
CA GLU A 146 -30.50 23.81 20.39
C GLU A 146 -31.30 25.08 20.08
N VAL A 147 -32.05 25.10 18.96
CA VAL A 147 -32.82 26.26 18.52
C VAL A 147 -33.81 26.70 19.62
N GLY A 148 -33.66 27.93 20.11
CA GLY A 148 -34.55 28.57 21.08
C GLY A 148 -34.14 28.49 22.55
N LYS A 149 -32.98 27.90 22.89
CA LYS A 149 -32.48 27.86 24.28
C LYS A 149 -31.44 28.95 24.51
N GLN A 150 -31.63 29.78 25.55
CA GLN A 150 -30.64 30.76 25.99
C GLN A 150 -29.73 30.14 27.07
N GLY A 151 -28.45 29.94 26.76
CA GLY A 151 -27.42 29.43 27.69
C GLY A 151 -26.54 28.32 27.10
N LEU A 152 -25.49 27.92 27.84
CA LEU A 152 -24.64 26.76 27.51
C LEU A 152 -25.46 25.48 27.67
N SER A 153 -26.03 24.99 26.57
CA SER A 153 -26.84 23.78 26.59
C SER A 153 -25.94 22.53 26.56
N PRO A 154 -26.40 21.39 27.11
CA PRO A 154 -25.66 20.14 26.98
C PRO A 154 -25.45 19.72 25.52
N PHE A 155 -26.31 20.18 24.60
CA PHE A 155 -26.20 19.91 23.16
C PHE A 155 -25.03 20.68 22.53
N THR A 156 -24.74 21.89 22.98
CA THR A 156 -23.58 22.69 22.53
C THR A 156 -22.27 22.01 22.89
N VAL A 157 -22.20 21.49 24.13
CA VAL A 157 -21.04 20.75 24.64
C VAL A 157 -20.87 19.44 23.86
N ALA A 158 -21.97 18.71 23.62
CA ALA A 158 -21.95 17.50 22.82
C ALA A 158 -21.49 17.76 21.37
N ALA A 159 -22.01 18.79 20.71
CA ALA A 159 -21.62 19.18 19.35
C ALA A 159 -20.13 19.56 19.27
N SER A 160 -19.62 20.25 20.28
CA SER A 160 -18.19 20.61 20.38
C SER A 160 -17.31 19.36 20.51
N LEU A 161 -17.71 18.40 21.37
CA LEU A 161 -16.99 17.13 21.53
C LEU A 161 -17.03 16.28 20.26
N VAL A 162 -18.18 16.21 19.59
CA VAL A 162 -18.34 15.50 18.30
C VAL A 162 -17.45 16.14 17.23
N SER A 163 -17.41 17.47 17.15
CA SER A 163 -16.55 18.19 16.20
C SER A 163 -15.06 17.90 16.45
N LEU A 164 -14.65 17.90 17.72
CA LEU A 164 -13.28 17.55 18.11
C LEU A 164 -12.93 16.12 17.73
N LEU A 165 -13.85 15.16 17.94
CA LEU A 165 -13.66 13.76 17.59
C LEU A 165 -13.54 13.56 16.07
N VAL A 166 -14.39 14.24 15.29
CA VAL A 166 -14.31 14.24 13.82
C VAL A 166 -12.96 14.78 13.34
N ALA A 167 -12.51 15.91 13.89
CA ALA A 167 -11.22 16.50 13.56
C ALA A 167 -10.04 15.56 13.89
N ALA A 168 -10.08 14.91 15.06
CA ALA A 168 -9.07 13.93 15.46
C ALA A 168 -9.03 12.71 14.53
N LEU A 169 -10.19 12.13 14.20
CA LEU A 169 -10.28 10.98 13.30
C LEU A 169 -9.86 11.34 11.86
N SER A 170 -10.24 12.52 11.38
CA SER A 170 -9.84 13.02 10.06
C SER A 170 -8.33 13.24 9.98
N THR A 171 -7.72 13.72 11.06
CA THR A 171 -6.28 13.87 11.19
C THR A 171 -5.60 12.50 11.14
N ILE A 172 -6.10 11.50 11.88
CA ILE A 172 -5.59 10.12 11.84
C ILE A 172 -5.69 9.53 10.42
N ASP A 173 -6.83 9.69 9.74
CA ASP A 173 -7.01 9.22 8.35
C ASP A 173 -5.97 9.85 7.40
N THR A 174 -5.72 11.16 7.56
CA THR A 174 -4.74 11.90 6.75
C THR A 174 -3.31 11.45 7.02
N PHE A 175 -2.94 11.26 8.29
CA PHE A 175 -1.58 10.84 8.67
C PHE A 175 -1.25 9.42 8.21
N PHE A 176 -2.19 8.49 8.35
CA PHE A 176 -1.93 7.09 7.98
C PHE A 176 -2.27 6.77 6.53
N GLY A 177 -3.10 7.59 5.86
CA GLY A 177 -3.40 7.45 4.44
C GLY A 177 -4.03 6.10 4.07
N TYR A 178 -4.83 5.49 4.96
CA TYR A 178 -5.34 4.13 4.77
C TYR A 178 -6.11 3.95 3.46
N GLY A 179 -6.86 4.97 3.03
CA GLY A 179 -7.56 4.96 1.75
C GLY A 179 -6.62 4.86 0.54
N LYS A 180 -5.53 5.65 0.52
CA LYS A 180 -4.53 5.59 -0.55
C LYS A 180 -3.80 4.26 -0.57
N THR A 181 -3.37 3.80 0.61
CA THR A 181 -2.73 2.49 0.76
C THR A 181 -3.59 1.36 0.24
N TRP A 182 -4.88 1.35 0.58
CA TRP A 182 -5.82 0.35 0.08
C TRP A 182 -5.95 0.39 -1.45
N LEU A 183 -6.09 1.58 -2.05
CA LEU A 183 -6.22 1.72 -3.50
C LEU A 183 -4.96 1.27 -4.24
N GLU A 184 -3.78 1.60 -3.72
CA GLU A 184 -2.51 1.19 -4.32
C GLU A 184 -2.30 -0.32 -4.23
N GLU A 185 -2.55 -0.94 -3.08
CA GLU A 185 -2.49 -2.40 -2.91
C GLU A 185 -3.50 -3.12 -3.81
N ARG A 186 -4.70 -2.55 -3.97
CA ARG A 186 -5.74 -3.08 -4.86
C ARG A 186 -5.36 -2.93 -6.33
N ALA A 187 -4.70 -1.83 -6.71
CA ALA A 187 -4.21 -1.63 -8.07
C ALA A 187 -3.11 -2.64 -8.41
N ALA A 188 -2.16 -2.86 -7.50
CA ALA A 188 -1.11 -3.87 -7.66
C ALA A 188 -1.69 -5.30 -7.76
N GLU A 189 -2.64 -5.65 -6.90
CA GLU A 189 -3.37 -6.92 -6.98
C GLU A 189 -4.02 -7.12 -8.35
N LEU A 190 -4.76 -6.12 -8.84
CA LEU A 190 -5.45 -6.19 -10.12
C LEU A 190 -4.48 -6.26 -11.30
N ALA A 191 -3.36 -5.55 -11.23
CA ALA A 191 -2.31 -5.60 -12.25
C ALA A 191 -1.70 -7.02 -12.33
N LEU A 192 -1.36 -7.63 -11.20
CA LEU A 192 -0.81 -9.00 -11.17
C LEU A 192 -1.82 -10.05 -11.65
N TYR A 193 -3.11 -9.90 -11.32
CA TYR A 193 -4.12 -10.82 -11.85
C TYR A 193 -4.35 -10.66 -13.36
N ARG A 194 -4.28 -9.42 -13.88
CA ARG A 194 -4.35 -9.17 -15.33
C ARG A 194 -3.16 -9.81 -16.03
N LEU A 195 -1.95 -9.57 -15.53
CA LEU A 195 -0.72 -10.18 -16.00
C LEU A 195 -0.88 -11.71 -16.06
N LYS A 196 -1.20 -12.34 -14.93
CA LYS A 196 -1.40 -13.79 -14.86
C LYS A 196 -2.43 -14.32 -15.86
N ARG A 197 -3.52 -13.57 -16.10
CA ARG A 197 -4.56 -13.97 -17.05
C ARG A 197 -4.07 -13.87 -18.49
N GLU A 198 -3.41 -12.78 -18.85
CA GLU A 198 -2.86 -12.54 -20.18
C GLU A 198 -1.84 -13.60 -20.57
N TYR A 199 -0.88 -13.88 -19.69
CA TYR A 199 0.12 -14.92 -19.92
C TYR A 199 -0.46 -16.32 -19.94
N ARG A 200 -1.52 -16.60 -19.18
CA ARG A 200 -2.23 -17.89 -19.30
C ARG A 200 -2.87 -18.04 -20.69
N THR A 201 -3.39 -16.96 -21.26
CA THR A 201 -3.96 -16.98 -22.62
C THR A 201 -2.87 -17.12 -23.68
N GLN A 202 -1.76 -16.38 -23.54
CA GLN A 202 -0.63 -16.47 -24.47
C GLN A 202 0.08 -17.83 -24.41
N ARG A 203 0.12 -18.48 -23.24
CA ARG A 203 0.65 -19.85 -23.08
C ARG A 203 -0.03 -20.87 -24.00
N ILE A 204 -1.33 -20.69 -24.30
CA ILE A 204 -2.06 -21.57 -25.24
C ILE A 204 -1.40 -21.53 -26.63
N GLY A 205 -0.77 -20.42 -27.01
CA GLY A 205 0.01 -20.30 -28.25
C GLY A 205 1.28 -21.17 -28.27
N ILE A 206 1.89 -21.43 -27.11
CA ILE A 206 3.07 -22.33 -26.97
C ILE A 206 2.68 -23.80 -27.19
N ASP A 207 1.39 -24.14 -27.05
CA ASP A 207 0.88 -25.49 -27.28
C ASP A 207 0.38 -25.70 -28.72
N ALA A 208 0.28 -24.63 -29.53
CA ALA A 208 -0.11 -24.66 -30.94
C ALA A 208 0.94 -24.13 -31.96
N PRO A 209 2.28 -24.22 -31.73
CA PRO A 209 3.28 -23.68 -32.64
C PRO A 209 3.45 -24.57 -33.88
N HIS A 210 3.87 -23.98 -35.00
CA HIS A 210 4.12 -24.71 -36.24
C HIS A 210 5.48 -25.43 -36.24
N SER A 211 6.40 -25.03 -35.34
CA SER A 211 7.70 -25.69 -35.12
C SER A 211 8.15 -25.61 -33.65
N VAL A 212 9.04 -26.52 -33.23
CA VAL A 212 9.60 -26.53 -31.86
C VAL A 212 10.47 -25.30 -31.61
N ASP A 213 11.21 -24.83 -32.62
CA ASP A 213 12.06 -23.64 -32.51
C ASP A 213 11.22 -22.37 -32.29
N GLU A 214 10.10 -22.22 -33.02
CA GLU A 214 9.14 -21.13 -32.81
C GLU A 214 8.50 -21.19 -31.41
N ALA A 215 8.23 -22.41 -30.91
CA ALA A 215 7.72 -22.61 -29.55
C ALA A 215 8.70 -22.13 -28.48
N ILE A 216 10.00 -22.40 -28.66
CA ILE A 216 11.07 -21.99 -27.77
C ILE A 216 11.21 -20.47 -27.78
N GLU A 217 11.32 -19.84 -28.96
CA GLU A 217 11.44 -18.38 -29.10
C GLU A 217 10.23 -17.65 -28.48
N THR A 218 9.02 -18.18 -28.71
CA THR A 218 7.80 -17.66 -28.09
C THR A 218 7.84 -17.83 -26.57
N ALA A 219 8.29 -18.97 -26.05
CA ALA A 219 8.37 -19.19 -24.61
C ALA A 219 9.41 -18.28 -23.93
N GLU A 220 10.58 -18.08 -24.53
CA GLU A 220 11.64 -17.20 -24.03
C GLU A 220 11.19 -15.74 -24.00
N SER A 221 10.64 -15.25 -25.11
CA SER A 221 10.12 -13.86 -25.19
C SER A 221 8.99 -13.60 -24.19
N LEU A 222 8.11 -14.58 -23.96
CA LEU A 222 7.07 -14.50 -22.93
C LEU A 222 7.64 -14.46 -21.51
N ILE A 223 8.69 -15.24 -21.21
CA ILE A 223 9.34 -15.22 -19.89
C ILE A 223 9.96 -13.84 -19.63
N ASP A 224 10.66 -13.28 -20.61
CA ASP A 224 11.32 -11.98 -20.47
C ASP A 224 10.29 -10.84 -20.34
N SER A 225 9.23 -10.86 -21.15
CA SER A 225 8.13 -9.89 -21.03
C SER A 225 7.44 -9.98 -19.67
N LEU A 226 7.14 -11.20 -19.20
CA LEU A 226 6.51 -11.44 -17.91
C LEU A 226 7.36 -10.91 -16.77
N ARG A 227 8.68 -11.13 -16.83
CA ARG A 227 9.63 -10.63 -15.84
C ARG A 227 9.67 -9.11 -15.83
N ASN A 228 9.82 -8.48 -16.99
CA ASN A 228 9.92 -7.03 -17.10
C ASN A 228 8.66 -6.33 -16.57
N GLU A 229 7.48 -6.82 -16.97
CA GLU A 229 6.20 -6.25 -16.50
C GLU A 229 5.99 -6.48 -15.00
N TYR A 230 6.31 -7.68 -14.50
CA TYR A 230 6.24 -7.98 -13.08
C TYR A 230 7.16 -7.06 -12.26
N GLU A 231 8.41 -6.89 -12.69
CA GLU A 231 9.38 -5.98 -12.05
C GLU A 231 8.88 -4.54 -12.07
N GLN A 232 8.27 -4.09 -13.16
CA GLN A 232 7.74 -2.73 -13.26
C GLN A 232 6.58 -2.49 -12.28
N ILE A 233 5.67 -3.46 -12.13
CA ILE A 233 4.56 -3.39 -11.16
C ILE A 233 5.10 -3.35 -9.73
N VAL A 234 6.06 -4.23 -9.42
CA VAL A 234 6.62 -4.34 -8.06
C VAL A 234 7.47 -3.11 -7.72
N ALA A 235 8.33 -2.66 -8.64
CA ALA A 235 9.16 -1.47 -8.47
C ALA A 235 8.31 -0.22 -8.25
N GLY A 236 7.27 -0.01 -9.05
CA GLY A 236 6.35 1.12 -8.88
C GLY A 236 5.65 1.10 -7.51
N THR A 237 5.31 -0.10 -7.01
CA THR A 237 4.69 -0.24 -5.68
C THR A 237 5.69 0.00 -4.54
N ILE A 238 6.94 -0.44 -4.70
CA ILE A 238 8.02 -0.19 -3.73
C ILE A 238 8.37 1.29 -3.69
N GLU A 239 8.48 1.95 -4.84
CA GLU A 239 8.77 3.38 -4.93
C GLU A 239 7.66 4.21 -4.24
N ALA A 240 6.40 3.89 -4.51
CA ALA A 240 5.25 4.51 -3.82
C ALA A 240 5.30 4.30 -2.29
N PHE A 241 5.82 3.16 -1.82
CA PHE A 241 6.02 2.91 -0.40
C PHE A 241 7.19 3.70 0.19
N ILE A 242 8.33 3.77 -0.51
CA ILE A 242 9.52 4.53 -0.08
C ILE A 242 9.18 6.01 0.02
N VAL A 243 8.59 6.61 -1.02
CA VAL A 243 8.18 8.02 -1.04
C VAL A 243 7.23 8.34 0.12
N ARG A 244 6.31 7.42 0.46
CA ARG A 244 5.43 7.58 1.63
C ARG A 244 6.17 7.48 2.96
N ALA A 245 7.10 6.54 3.08
CA ALA A 245 7.91 6.40 4.28
C ALA A 245 8.78 7.65 4.52
N GLU A 246 9.41 8.18 3.47
CA GLU A 246 10.21 9.40 3.52
C GLU A 246 9.35 10.62 3.87
N ARG A 247 8.17 10.75 3.26
CA ARG A 247 7.23 11.83 3.61
C ARG A 247 6.83 11.78 5.08
N ALA A 248 6.50 10.59 5.59
CA ALA A 248 6.16 10.38 6.99
C ALA A 248 7.34 10.66 7.96
N GLU A 249 8.58 10.55 7.50
CA GLU A 249 9.75 10.96 8.27
C GLU A 249 9.97 12.47 8.23
N SER A 250 9.80 13.10 7.07
CA SER A 250 9.95 14.55 6.88
C SER A 250 8.87 15.36 7.62
N GLU A 251 7.66 14.82 7.76
CA GLU A 251 6.55 15.45 8.47
C GLU A 251 6.57 15.21 9.99
N LYS A 252 7.59 14.52 10.55
CA LYS A 252 7.70 14.43 12.02
C LYS A 252 7.92 15.84 12.59
N PRO A 253 6.99 16.38 13.39
CA PRO A 253 7.18 17.67 14.01
C PRO A 253 8.46 17.61 14.86
N ASP A 254 9.33 18.60 14.71
CA ASP A 254 10.57 18.69 15.49
C ASP A 254 10.20 18.94 16.96
N LEU A 255 10.02 17.85 17.71
CA LEU A 255 9.61 17.86 19.12
C LEU A 255 10.68 18.50 20.03
N ARG A 256 11.82 18.93 19.48
CA ARG A 256 12.88 19.67 20.20
C ARG A 256 12.52 21.13 20.48
N LEU A 257 11.48 21.69 19.84
CA LEU A 257 11.06 23.08 20.03
C LEU A 257 9.92 23.27 21.07
N VAL A 258 9.57 22.24 21.84
CA VAL A 258 8.51 22.28 22.87
C VAL A 258 9.10 22.12 24.28
N GLY A 259 10.30 22.67 24.50
CA GLY A 259 10.95 22.80 25.82
C GLY A 259 10.72 24.17 26.42
#